data_AF-A0A3A5V689-F1
#
_entry.id   AF-A0A3A5V689-F1
#
_cell.length_a   1.000
_cell.length_b   1.000
_cell.length_c   1.000
_cell.angle_alpha   90.00
_cell.angle_beta   90.00
_cell.angle_gamma   90.00
#
_symmetry.space_group_name_H-M   'P 1'
#
loop_
_entity.id
_entity.type
_entity.pdbx_description
1 polymer ?
#
loop_
_entity_poly.entity_id
_entity_poly.type
_entity_poly.pdbx_seq_one_letter_code
_entity_poly.pdbx_strand_id
1 'polypeptide(L)'
;MARPSRWSDERKANREQADWIVGWLRINGPATTSEIIQALEAEGRQVRAHILQRALRKSPFVQRIGSVEGERGAVSLWAWGFEEDDRP
;
A
#
# COMPACT_ATOMS: atom_id res chain seq x y z
N MET A 1 -16.11 -32.81 -7.55
CA MET A 1 -16.22 -31.46 -6.96
C MET A 1 -14.82 -30.96 -6.63
N ALA A 2 -14.31 -29.99 -7.38
CA ALA A 2 -13.03 -29.36 -7.06
C ALA A 2 -13.19 -28.62 -5.72
N ARG A 3 -12.45 -29.04 -4.69
CA ARG A 3 -12.43 -28.33 -3.41
C ARG A 3 -11.90 -26.93 -3.71
N PRO A 4 -12.65 -25.84 -3.51
CA PRO A 4 -12.08 -24.51 -3.68
C PRO A 4 -10.93 -24.40 -2.70
N SER A 5 -9.72 -24.31 -3.24
CA SER A 5 -8.51 -24.19 -2.45
C SER A 5 -8.61 -22.84 -1.74
N ARG A 6 -8.92 -22.85 -0.45
CA ARG A 6 -8.97 -21.67 0.46
C ARG A 6 -7.78 -20.72 0.27
N TRP A 7 -6.66 -21.28 -0.17
CA TRP A 7 -5.43 -20.60 -0.51
C TRP A 7 -5.55 -19.61 -1.68
N SER A 8 -6.39 -19.91 -2.67
CA SER A 8 -6.62 -19.07 -3.84
C SER A 8 -7.42 -17.83 -3.49
N ASP A 9 -8.48 -17.97 -2.69
CA ASP A 9 -9.30 -16.83 -2.25
C ASP A 9 -8.52 -15.88 -1.36
N GLU A 10 -7.74 -16.42 -0.42
CA GLU A 10 -6.92 -15.60 0.47
C GLU A 10 -5.82 -14.86 -0.31
N ARG A 11 -5.20 -15.50 -1.31
CA ARG A 11 -4.23 -14.83 -2.19
C ARG A 11 -4.87 -13.78 -3.07
N LYS A 12 -6.09 -14.01 -3.56
CA LYS A 12 -6.83 -13.05 -4.37
C LYS A 12 -7.17 -11.82 -3.53
N ALA A 13 -7.75 -12.00 -2.35
CA ALA A 13 -8.06 -10.92 -1.42
C ALA A 13 -6.81 -10.10 -1.04
N ASN A 14 -5.69 -10.79 -0.77
CA ASN A 14 -4.41 -10.16 -0.49
C ASN A 14 -3.88 -9.31 -1.66
N ARG A 15 -4.11 -9.75 -2.91
CA ARG A 15 -3.71 -9.03 -4.11
C ARG A 15 -4.63 -7.84 -4.36
N GLU A 16 -5.94 -8.04 -4.23
CA GLU A 16 -6.95 -6.98 -4.35
C GLU A 16 -6.73 -5.86 -3.33
N GLN A 17 -6.37 -6.20 -2.09
CA GLN A 17 -6.02 -5.21 -1.08
C GLN A 17 -4.72 -4.48 -1.41
N ALA A 18 -3.71 -5.19 -1.94
CA ALA A 18 -2.46 -4.55 -2.38
C ALA A 18 -2.70 -3.59 -3.56
N ASP A 19 -3.49 -4.00 -4.56
CA ASP A 19 -3.84 -3.19 -5.72
C ASP A 19 -4.66 -1.96 -5.30
N TRP A 20 -5.57 -2.11 -4.32
CA TRP A 20 -6.30 -1.01 -3.73
C TRP A 20 -5.37 0.01 -3.04
N ILE A 21 -4.39 -0.43 -2.26
CA ILE A 21 -3.40 0.47 -1.61
C ILE A 21 -2.63 1.28 -2.67
N VAL A 22 -2.19 0.62 -3.74
CA VAL A 22 -1.48 1.28 -4.85
C VAL A 22 -2.38 2.30 -5.56
N GLY A 23 -3.65 1.94 -5.82
CA GLY A 23 -4.63 2.85 -6.41
C GLY A 23 -4.96 4.03 -5.51
N TRP A 24 -5.08 3.80 -4.20
CA TRP A 24 -5.33 4.84 -3.21
C TRP A 24 -4.16 5.83 -3.12
N LEU A 25 -2.92 5.35 -3.12
CA LEU A 25 -1.70 6.17 -3.21
C LEU A 25 -1.67 7.01 -4.48
N ARG A 26 -2.13 6.47 -5.61
CA ARG A 26 -2.19 7.23 -6.87
C ARG A 26 -3.19 8.39 -6.80
N ILE A 27 -4.31 8.24 -6.09
CA ILE A 27 -5.38 9.25 -6.01
C ILE A 27 -5.08 10.29 -4.93
N ASN A 28 -4.55 9.86 -3.78
CA ASN A 28 -4.30 10.73 -2.63
C ASN A 28 -2.89 11.35 -2.66
N GLY A 29 -1.98 10.82 -3.48
CA GLY A 29 -0.60 11.28 -3.57
C GLY A 29 0.35 10.54 -2.62
N PRO A 30 1.54 11.11 -2.35
CA PRO A 30 2.48 10.51 -1.42
C PRO A 30 1.89 10.43 -0.02
N ALA A 31 1.85 9.23 0.54
CA ALA A 31 1.25 8.98 1.85
C ALA A 31 2.17 8.12 2.71
N THR A 32 2.06 8.32 4.01
CA THR A 32 2.78 7.57 5.01
C THR A 32 2.14 6.22 5.26
N THR A 33 2.92 5.28 5.81
CA THR A 33 2.36 4.00 6.27
C THR A 33 1.14 4.22 7.19
N SER A 34 1.15 5.23 8.05
CA SER A 34 0.04 5.55 8.95
C SER A 34 -1.20 6.06 8.22
N GLU A 35 -1.06 6.90 7.20
CA GLU A 35 -2.20 7.39 6.42
C GLU A 35 -2.85 6.27 5.61
N ILE A 36 -2.05 5.38 5.02
CA ILE A 36 -2.58 4.20 4.32
C ILE A 36 -3.34 3.29 5.29
N ILE A 37 -2.82 3.12 6.52
CA ILE A 37 -3.50 2.35 7.58
C ILE A 37 -4.85 3.01 7.91
N GLN A 38 -4.87 4.32 8.14
CA GLN A 38 -6.10 5.05 8.42
C GLN A 38 -7.12 4.94 7.28
N ALA A 39 -6.67 5.02 6.03
CA ALA A 39 -7.54 4.87 4.86
C ALA A 39 -8.14 3.46 4.77
N LEU A 40 -7.35 2.42 5.08
CA LEU A 40 -7.84 1.05 5.15
C LEU A 40 -8.87 0.88 6.28
N GLU A 41 -8.61 1.45 7.46
CA GLU A 41 -9.54 1.41 8.59
C GLU A 41 -10.84 2.16 8.29
N ALA A 42 -10.76 3.32 7.64
CA ALA A 42 -11.92 4.12 7.22
C ALA A 42 -12.79 3.38 6.19
N GLU A 43 -12.18 2.60 5.30
CA GLU A 43 -12.85 1.73 4.33
C GLU A 43 -13.40 0.44 4.97
N GLY A 44 -13.15 0.20 6.27
CA GLY A 44 -13.53 -1.03 6.97
C GLY A 44 -12.71 -2.26 6.55
N ARG A 45 -11.55 -2.05 5.92
CA ARG A 45 -10.64 -3.12 5.48
C ARG A 45 -9.67 -3.46 6.59
N GLN A 46 -9.45 -4.77 6.78
CA GLN A 46 -8.51 -5.24 7.80
C GLN A 46 -7.07 -4.87 7.42
N VAL A 47 -6.43 -4.05 8.26
CA VAL A 47 -5.04 -3.64 8.07
C VAL A 47 -4.12 -4.82 8.31
N ARG A 48 -3.42 -5.24 7.25
CA ARG A 48 -2.47 -6.35 7.30
C ARG A 48 -1.07 -5.84 6.94
N ALA A 49 -0.18 -5.80 7.92
CA ALA A 49 1.19 -5.33 7.73
C ALA A 49 1.93 -6.07 6.60
N HIS A 50 1.73 -7.38 6.46
CA HIS A 50 2.33 -8.17 5.38
C HIS A 50 1.77 -7.81 3.99
N ILE A 51 0.53 -7.32 3.90
CA ILE A 51 -0.08 -6.83 2.65
C ILE A 51 0.41 -5.45 2.31
N LEU A 52 0.49 -4.54 3.29
CA LEU A 52 1.13 -3.24 3.12
C LEU A 52 2.56 -3.41 2.62
N GLN A 53 3.38 -4.20 3.31
CA GLN A 53 4.75 -4.46 2.87
C GLN A 53 4.81 -5.06 1.47
N ARG A 54 3.86 -5.93 1.09
CA ARG A 54 3.79 -6.47 -0.26
C ARG A 54 3.39 -5.39 -1.29
N ALA A 55 2.40 -4.57 -1.00
CA ALA A 55 1.95 -3.48 -1.86
C ALA A 55 3.04 -2.42 -2.04
N LEU A 56 3.81 -2.14 -0.99
CA LEU A 56 4.83 -1.09 -0.98
C LEU A 56 6.19 -1.58 -1.48
N ARG A 57 6.65 -2.78 -1.09
CA ARG A 57 7.96 -3.33 -1.51
C ARG A 57 7.93 -4.18 -2.78
N LYS A 58 6.82 -4.84 -3.11
CA LYS A 58 6.72 -5.65 -4.34
C LYS A 58 6.07 -4.90 -5.50
N SER A 59 5.44 -3.76 -5.27
CA SER A 59 4.89 -2.99 -6.38
C SER A 59 6.02 -2.25 -7.10
N PRO A 60 6.13 -2.37 -8.43
CA PRO A 60 7.05 -1.55 -9.20
C PRO A 60 6.62 -0.07 -9.26
N PHE A 61 5.37 0.21 -8.91
CA PHE A 61 4.79 1.55 -8.98
C PHE A 61 4.88 2.33 -7.67
N VAL A 62 5.25 1.72 -6.56
CA VAL A 62 5.33 2.42 -5.27
C VAL A 62 6.77 2.46 -4.82
N GLN A 63 7.23 3.65 -4.47
CA GLN A 63 8.60 3.89 -4.07
C GLN A 63 8.61 4.63 -2.74
N ARG A 64 9.57 4.28 -1.89
CA ARG A 64 9.81 5.03 -0.66
C ARG A 64 10.57 6.30 -1.02
N ILE A 65 9.92 7.44 -0.90
CA ILE A 65 10.53 8.75 -1.17
C ILE A 65 11.18 9.36 0.06
N GLY A 66 10.88 8.83 1.26
CA GLY A 66 11.54 9.30 2.48
C GLY A 66 11.00 8.69 3.76
N SER A 67 11.21 9.43 4.84
CA SER A 67 10.56 9.22 6.13
C SER A 67 10.13 10.58 6.67
N VAL A 68 8.96 10.63 7.27
CA VAL A 68 8.45 11.81 7.95
C VAL A 68 8.23 11.51 9.43
N GLU A 69 8.33 12.52 10.27
CA GLU A 69 8.07 12.37 11.69
C GLU A 69 6.55 12.30 11.91
N GLY A 70 6.06 11.13 12.29
CA GLY A 70 4.65 10.92 12.63
C GLY A 70 4.40 11.03 14.13
N GLU A 71 3.13 11.08 14.53
CA GLU A 71 2.69 11.20 15.93
C GLU A 71 3.30 10.17 16.89
N ARG A 72 3.66 8.97 16.40
CA ARG A 72 4.25 7.88 17.20
C ARG A 72 5.71 7.58 16.84
N GLY A 73 6.35 8.43 16.03
CA GLY A 73 7.74 8.27 15.57
C GLY A 73 7.87 8.35 14.05
N ALA A 74 9.10 8.19 13.55
CA ALA A 74 9.40 8.30 12.13
C ALA A 74 8.69 7.20 11.30
N VAL A 75 7.81 7.62 10.39
CA VAL A 75 7.09 6.75 9.47
C VAL A 75 7.64 6.91 8.05
N SER A 76 7.69 5.81 7.31
CA SER A 76 8.14 5.86 5.91
C SER A 76 7.09 6.53 5.03
N LEU A 77 7.54 7.45 4.18
CA LEU A 77 6.73 8.14 3.19
C LEU A 77 6.85 7.40 1.86
N TRP A 78 5.69 7.05 1.28
CA TRP A 78 5.58 6.28 0.06
C TRP A 78 4.88 7.10 -1.00
N ALA A 79 5.46 7.17 -2.18
CA ALA A 79 4.83 7.81 -3.33
C ALA A 79 4.51 6.77 -4.39
N TRP A 80 3.40 7.01 -5.09
CA TRP A 80 3.15 6.34 -6.36
C TRP A 80 4.04 6.98 -7.42
N GLY A 81 4.87 6.17 -8.07
CA GLY A 81 5.92 6.56 -8.98
C GLY A 81 5.39 7.32 -10.18
N PHE A 82 5.47 8.64 -10.09
CA PHE A 82 5.61 9.53 -11.22
C PHE A 82 6.49 10.71 -10.82
N GLU A 83 7.81 10.47 -10.81
CA GLU A 83 8.80 11.50 -11.08
C GLU A 83 9.75 10.92 -12.14
N GLU A 84 9.28 10.98 -13.39
CA GLU A 84 10.17 11.31 -14.49
C GLU A 84 9.93 12.79 -14.80
N ASP A 85 10.25 13.71 -13.88
CA ASP A 85 10.36 15.14 -14.19
C ASP A 85 11.11 15.91 -13.07
N ASP A 86 12.42 15.70 -12.98
CA ASP A 86 13.35 16.80 -12.69
C ASP A 86 14.73 16.40 -13.25
N ARG A 87 14.87 16.55 -14.58
CA ARG A 87 16.18 16.60 -15.23
C ARG A 87 16.41 18.06 -15.63
N PRO A 88 17.41 18.76 -15.07
CA PRO A 88 17.83 20.06 -15.58
C PRO A 88 18.51 19.95 -16.95
#